data_AF-A0A7S2J7N2-F1
#
_entry.id   AF-A0A7S2J7N2-F1
#
_cell.length_a   1.000
_cell.length_b   1.000
_cell.length_c   1.000
_cell.angle_alpha   90.00
_cell.angle_beta   90.00
_cell.angle_gamma   90.00
#
_symmetry.space_group_name_H-M   'P 1'
#
loop_
_entity.id
_entity.type
_entity.pdbx_description
1 polymer ?
#
loop_
_entity_poly.entity_id
_entity_poly.type
_entity_poly.pdbx_seq_one_letter_code
_entity_poly.pdbx_strand_id
1 'polypeptide(L)'
;KKPATAWLRYLQHFRSRGSQLKQGEMMKAAAAEWKTMSDEQKRPFVEQYEAEKARYDEAFKEYADSGQLSAWKRDPEKPTRPHTGYMHFLAEFRVRSSESGEGMPRLAKRAGEAWKGMSAAEKAPYEQKAVPEMEKYKEAMKAYKESGKENAWKAKVGLSKNQPAKARDDAGKGEKP
;
A
#
# COMPACT_ATOMS: atom_id res chain seq x y z
N LYS A 1 -2.88 -13.73 -8.75
CA LYS A 1 -3.46 -12.63 -9.57
C LYS A 1 -4.96 -12.59 -9.32
N LYS A 2 -5.59 -11.42 -9.19
CA LYS A 2 -7.04 -11.31 -8.95
C LYS A 2 -7.83 -11.91 -10.14
N PRO A 3 -8.95 -12.62 -9.89
CA PRO A 3 -9.75 -13.21 -10.96
C PRO A 3 -10.47 -12.13 -11.78
N ALA A 4 -10.79 -12.46 -13.03
CA ALA A 4 -11.57 -11.58 -13.90
C ALA A 4 -13.00 -11.46 -13.37
N THR A 5 -13.51 -10.23 -13.28
CA THR A 5 -14.88 -9.95 -12.85
C THR A 5 -15.90 -10.50 -13.84
N ALA A 6 -17.13 -10.70 -13.39
CA ALA A 6 -18.23 -11.19 -14.23
C ALA A 6 -18.38 -10.39 -15.54
N TRP A 7 -18.27 -9.05 -15.47
CA TRP A 7 -18.27 -8.16 -16.63
C TRP A 7 -17.08 -8.40 -17.58
N LEU A 8 -15.86 -8.57 -17.07
CA LEU A 8 -14.69 -8.81 -17.92
C LEU A 8 -14.76 -10.17 -18.63
N ARG A 9 -15.33 -11.18 -17.95
CA ARG A 9 -15.62 -12.49 -18.55
C ARG A 9 -16.68 -12.38 -19.64
N TYR A 10 -17.75 -11.65 -19.36
CA TYR A 10 -18.77 -11.38 -20.36
C TYR A 10 -18.21 -10.61 -21.57
N LEU A 11 -17.34 -9.62 -21.36
CA LEU A 11 -16.66 -8.93 -22.45
C LEU A 11 -15.79 -9.87 -23.30
N GLN A 12 -15.13 -10.85 -22.69
CA GLN A 12 -14.37 -11.86 -23.42
C GLN A 12 -15.31 -12.78 -24.22
N HIS A 13 -16.43 -13.20 -23.63
CA HIS A 13 -17.47 -13.96 -24.32
C HIS A 13 -18.11 -13.17 -25.47
N PHE A 14 -18.38 -11.87 -25.27
CA PHE A 14 -18.90 -10.98 -26.30
C PHE A 14 -17.95 -10.88 -27.50
N ARG A 15 -16.64 -10.80 -27.25
CA ARG A 15 -15.60 -10.80 -28.29
C ARG A 15 -15.54 -12.10 -29.08
N SER A 16 -15.64 -13.25 -28.40
CA SER A 16 -15.59 -14.56 -29.06
C SER A 16 -16.79 -14.83 -29.96
N ARG A 17 -17.89 -14.08 -29.82
CA ARG A 17 -19.05 -14.12 -30.73
C ARG A 17 -18.79 -13.45 -32.10
N GLY A 18 -17.58 -12.93 -32.36
CA GLY A 18 -17.18 -12.45 -33.68
C GLY A 18 -17.52 -10.98 -33.96
N SER A 19 -17.42 -10.10 -32.96
CA SER A 19 -17.59 -8.67 -33.16
C SER A 19 -16.39 -8.07 -33.91
N GLN A 20 -16.53 -7.79 -35.21
CA GLN A 20 -15.59 -7.02 -36.04
C GLN A 20 -15.62 -5.50 -35.74
N LEU A 21 -16.37 -5.08 -34.72
CA LEU A 21 -16.49 -3.68 -34.33
C LEU A 21 -15.16 -3.16 -33.77
N LYS A 22 -14.90 -1.87 -33.97
CA LYS A 22 -13.76 -1.22 -33.31
C LYS A 22 -13.92 -1.36 -31.80
N GLN A 23 -12.80 -1.50 -31.07
CA GLN A 23 -12.79 -1.75 -29.62
C GLN A 23 -13.76 -0.83 -28.83
N GLY A 24 -13.85 0.45 -29.18
CA GLY A 24 -14.75 1.41 -28.53
C GLY A 24 -16.25 1.16 -28.77
N GLU A 25 -16.63 0.74 -29.98
CA GLU A 25 -18.02 0.41 -30.34
C GLU A 25 -18.44 -0.93 -29.74
N MET A 26 -17.54 -1.91 -29.75
CA MET A 26 -17.73 -3.20 -29.09
C MET A 26 -17.94 -3.04 -27.58
N MET A 27 -17.12 -2.23 -26.89
CA MET A 27 -17.30 -1.98 -25.45
C MET A 27 -18.65 -1.32 -25.14
N LYS A 28 -19.12 -0.39 -26.00
CA LYS A 28 -20.44 0.25 -25.85
C LYS A 28 -21.58 -0.75 -26.08
N ALA A 29 -21.50 -1.56 -27.14
CA ALA A 29 -22.49 -2.57 -27.46
C ALA A 29 -22.59 -3.64 -26.35
N ALA A 30 -21.45 -4.14 -25.87
CA ALA A 30 -21.41 -5.09 -24.77
C ALA A 30 -21.95 -4.49 -23.47
N ALA A 31 -21.71 -3.20 -23.19
CA ALA A 31 -22.21 -2.56 -21.99
C ALA A 31 -23.73 -2.34 -22.05
N ALA A 32 -24.27 -2.02 -23.22
CA ALA A 32 -25.70 -1.95 -23.46
C ALA A 32 -26.37 -3.32 -23.26
N GLU A 33 -25.80 -4.38 -23.83
CA GLU A 33 -26.33 -5.74 -23.67
C GLU A 33 -26.22 -6.22 -22.21
N TRP A 34 -25.10 -6.01 -21.54
CA TRP A 34 -24.96 -6.37 -20.12
C TRP A 34 -25.93 -5.61 -19.21
N LYS A 35 -26.28 -4.37 -19.54
CA LYS A 35 -27.26 -3.61 -18.76
C LYS A 35 -28.68 -4.17 -18.92
N THR A 36 -29.04 -4.68 -20.09
CA THR A 36 -30.36 -5.25 -20.38
C THR A 36 -30.47 -6.75 -20.09
N MET A 37 -29.35 -7.44 -19.91
CA MET A 37 -29.32 -8.86 -19.53
C MET A 37 -29.98 -9.10 -18.17
N SER A 38 -30.77 -10.17 -18.09
CA SER A 38 -31.36 -10.64 -16.84
C SER A 38 -30.31 -11.23 -15.89
N ASP A 39 -30.67 -11.36 -14.62
CA ASP A 39 -29.78 -11.96 -13.62
C ASP A 39 -29.45 -13.42 -13.95
N GLU A 40 -30.37 -14.14 -14.58
CA GLU A 40 -30.17 -15.51 -15.06
C GLU A 40 -29.12 -15.58 -16.18
N GLN A 41 -29.12 -14.61 -17.10
CA GLN A 41 -28.13 -14.52 -18.17
C GLN A 41 -26.75 -14.09 -17.64
N LYS A 42 -26.72 -13.32 -16.55
CA LYS A 42 -25.48 -12.91 -15.86
C LYS A 42 -24.94 -13.99 -14.93
N ARG A 43 -25.81 -14.84 -14.38
CA ARG A 43 -25.51 -15.90 -13.42
C ARG A 43 -24.27 -16.72 -13.77
N PRO A 44 -24.09 -17.28 -14.98
CA PRO A 44 -22.89 -18.07 -15.28
C PRO A 44 -21.58 -17.26 -15.17
N PHE A 45 -21.61 -15.97 -15.46
CA PHE A 45 -20.43 -15.10 -15.33
C PHE A 45 -20.16 -14.69 -13.87
N VAL A 46 -21.23 -14.50 -13.10
CA VAL A 46 -21.16 -14.17 -11.67
C VAL A 46 -20.68 -15.37 -10.86
N GLU A 47 -21.28 -16.54 -11.04
CA GLU A 47 -20.90 -17.78 -10.36
C GLU A 47 -19.43 -18.15 -10.64
N GLN A 48 -19.00 -18.05 -11.91
CA GLN A 48 -17.59 -18.27 -12.26
C GLN A 48 -16.66 -17.28 -11.56
N TYR A 49 -17.04 -16.00 -11.46
CA TYR A 49 -16.26 -15.01 -10.74
C TYR A 49 -16.20 -15.31 -9.25
N GLU A 50 -17.32 -15.67 -8.62
CA GLU A 50 -17.40 -15.97 -7.19
C GLU A 50 -16.59 -17.22 -6.84
N ALA A 51 -16.68 -18.28 -7.64
CA ALA A 51 -15.90 -19.50 -7.45
C ALA A 51 -14.40 -19.23 -7.55
N GLU A 52 -13.96 -18.46 -8.56
CA GLU A 52 -12.55 -18.10 -8.68
C GLU A 52 -12.10 -17.08 -7.62
N LYS A 53 -13.00 -16.20 -7.18
CA LYS A 53 -12.74 -15.28 -6.07
C LYS A 53 -12.51 -16.05 -4.78
N ALA A 54 -13.33 -17.06 -4.48
CA ALA A 54 -13.13 -17.90 -3.31
C ALA A 54 -11.77 -18.61 -3.36
N ARG A 55 -11.41 -19.20 -4.52
CA ARG A 55 -10.07 -19.81 -4.72
C ARG A 55 -8.93 -18.81 -4.56
N TYR A 56 -9.11 -17.61 -5.11
CA TYR A 56 -8.12 -16.54 -4.99
C TYR A 56 -7.96 -16.08 -3.53
N ASP A 57 -9.07 -15.94 -2.80
CA ASP A 57 -9.05 -15.47 -1.42
C ASP A 57 -8.35 -16.50 -0.52
N GLU A 58 -8.61 -17.81 -0.71
CA GLU A 58 -7.90 -18.88 -0.01
C GLU A 58 -6.39 -18.89 -0.36
N ALA A 59 -6.04 -18.88 -1.64
CA ALA A 59 -4.65 -18.84 -2.07
C ALA A 59 -3.92 -17.56 -1.60
N PHE A 60 -4.64 -16.44 -1.52
CA PHE A 60 -4.09 -15.19 -1.00
C PHE A 60 -3.88 -15.26 0.52
N LYS A 61 -4.77 -15.94 1.25
CA LYS A 61 -4.61 -16.19 2.68
C LYS A 61 -3.40 -17.07 2.95
N GLU A 62 -3.23 -18.18 2.24
CA GLU A 62 -2.03 -19.02 2.32
C GLU A 62 -0.76 -18.23 2.01
N TYR A 63 -0.77 -17.38 0.97
CA TYR A 63 0.32 -16.49 0.66
C TYR A 63 0.61 -15.48 1.79
N ALA A 64 -0.41 -14.93 2.44
CA ALA A 64 -0.25 -14.03 3.57
C ALA A 64 0.33 -14.75 4.80
N ASP A 65 -0.19 -15.94 5.10
CA ASP A 65 0.19 -16.76 6.26
C ASP A 65 1.59 -17.38 6.09
N SER A 66 2.04 -17.61 4.86
CA SER A 66 3.41 -18.07 4.55
C SER A 66 4.51 -17.06 4.94
N GLY A 67 4.15 -15.84 5.32
CA GLY A 67 5.10 -14.76 5.62
C GLY A 67 5.75 -14.14 4.37
N GLN A 68 5.44 -14.62 3.16
CA GLN A 68 5.92 -14.01 1.92
C GLN A 68 5.40 -12.57 1.77
N LEU A 69 4.14 -12.32 2.12
CA LEU A 69 3.57 -10.97 2.11
C LEU A 69 4.27 -10.02 3.08
N SER A 70 4.59 -10.48 4.30
CA SER A 70 5.29 -9.65 5.30
C SER A 70 6.74 -9.41 4.88
N ALA A 71 7.45 -10.42 4.37
CA ALA A 71 8.78 -10.30 3.83
C ALA A 71 8.87 -9.33 2.64
N TRP A 72 7.84 -9.32 1.76
CA TRP A 72 7.74 -8.37 0.65
C TRP A 72 7.45 -6.94 1.12
N LYS A 73 6.63 -6.76 2.17
CA LYS A 73 6.25 -5.44 2.71
C LYS A 73 7.41 -4.72 3.39
N ARG A 74 8.25 -5.44 4.12
CA ARG A 74 9.32 -4.84 4.92
C ARG A 74 10.46 -5.83 5.14
N ASP A 75 11.69 -5.34 4.96
CA ASP A 75 12.89 -6.05 5.37
C ASP A 75 12.95 -6.19 6.91
N PRO A 76 13.06 -7.42 7.44
CA PRO A 76 13.32 -7.67 8.86
C PRO A 76 14.61 -7.02 9.37
N GLU A 77 15.67 -6.92 8.55
CA GLU A 77 16.95 -6.34 8.95
C GLU A 77 16.96 -4.82 8.90
N LYS A 78 15.95 -4.19 8.29
CA LYS A 78 15.84 -2.73 8.22
C LYS A 78 15.54 -2.17 9.61
N PRO A 79 16.41 -1.29 10.15
CA PRO A 79 16.17 -0.63 11.43
C PRO A 79 14.77 -0.03 11.53
N THR A 80 14.12 -0.22 12.67
CA THR A 80 12.84 0.41 13.01
C THR A 80 13.05 1.89 13.32
N ARG A 81 12.20 2.77 12.77
CA ARG A 81 12.16 4.16 13.24
C ARG A 81 11.75 4.18 14.72
N PRO A 82 12.48 4.90 15.58
CA PRO A 82 12.13 5.05 16.97
C PRO A 82 10.90 5.94 17.12
N HIS A 83 10.33 5.95 18.32
CA HIS A 83 9.21 6.81 18.63
C HIS A 83 9.64 8.28 18.65
N THR A 84 8.74 9.16 18.18
CA THR A 84 8.93 10.61 18.28
C THR A 84 8.45 11.11 19.64
N GLY A 85 8.80 12.34 20.02
CA GLY A 85 8.30 12.95 21.26
C GLY A 85 6.77 12.90 21.37
N TYR A 86 6.06 13.17 20.27
CA TYR A 86 4.61 13.01 20.21
C TYR A 86 4.15 11.56 20.50
N MET A 87 4.85 10.54 20.00
CA MET A 87 4.49 9.14 20.26
C MET A 87 4.69 8.75 21.72
N HIS A 88 5.72 9.28 22.39
CA HIS A 88 5.88 9.11 23.84
C HIS A 88 4.76 9.80 24.61
N PHE A 89 4.42 11.04 24.25
CA PHE A 89 3.29 11.75 24.83
C PHE A 89 1.97 10.99 24.60
N LEU A 90 1.73 10.49 23.39
CA LEU A 90 0.53 9.75 23.04
C LEU A 90 0.43 8.44 23.83
N ALA A 91 1.54 7.75 24.07
CA ALA A 91 1.57 6.55 24.90
C ALA A 91 1.17 6.86 26.35
N GLU A 92 1.74 7.92 26.94
CA GLU A 92 1.36 8.37 28.28
C GLU A 92 -0.09 8.86 28.36
N PHE A 93 -0.54 9.60 27.34
CA PHE A 93 -1.90 10.11 27.25
C PHE A 93 -2.92 8.98 27.15
N ARG A 94 -2.57 7.89 26.46
CA ARG A 94 -3.39 6.68 26.36
C ARG A 94 -3.54 5.98 27.69
N VAL A 95 -2.46 5.81 28.44
CA VAL A 95 -2.51 5.22 29.78
C VAL A 95 -3.32 6.10 30.73
N ARG A 96 -3.14 7.43 30.68
CA ARG A 96 -3.89 8.37 31.51
C ARG A 96 -5.39 8.41 31.20
N SER A 97 -5.75 8.11 29.96
CA SER A 97 -7.13 8.16 29.50
C SER A 97 -7.71 6.76 29.29
N SER A 98 -7.05 5.69 29.74
CA SER A 98 -7.56 4.33 29.56
C SER A 98 -8.84 4.08 30.36
N GLU A 99 -9.04 4.85 31.44
CA GLU A 99 -10.23 4.79 32.29
C GLU A 99 -11.47 5.47 31.66
N SER A 100 -11.30 6.27 30.60
CA SER A 100 -12.43 6.99 29.99
C SER A 100 -13.34 6.10 29.13
N GLY A 101 -12.92 4.87 28.81
CA GLY A 101 -13.64 3.98 27.90
C GLY A 101 -13.75 4.50 26.46
N GLU A 102 -13.07 5.59 26.11
CA GLU A 102 -13.11 6.18 24.77
C GLU A 102 -12.36 5.32 23.75
N GLY A 103 -12.97 5.15 22.58
CA GLY A 103 -12.33 4.47 21.46
C GLY A 103 -11.05 5.18 21.00
N MET A 104 -10.06 4.39 20.60
CA MET A 104 -8.73 4.84 20.17
C MET A 104 -8.72 6.03 19.17
N PRO A 105 -9.64 6.13 18.18
CA PRO A 105 -9.67 7.27 17.25
C PRO A 105 -10.00 8.60 17.94
N ARG A 106 -10.93 8.61 18.91
CA ARG A 106 -11.31 9.83 19.64
C ARG A 106 -10.18 10.27 20.55
N LEU A 107 -9.56 9.30 21.21
CA LEU A 107 -8.43 9.52 22.09
C LEU A 107 -7.22 10.11 21.36
N ALA A 108 -6.89 9.57 20.18
CA ALA A 108 -5.80 10.08 19.35
C ALA A 108 -6.07 11.52 18.88
N LYS A 109 -7.32 11.84 18.54
CA LYS A 109 -7.72 13.21 18.18
C LYS A 109 -7.50 14.18 19.35
N ARG A 110 -7.97 13.82 20.55
CA ARG A 110 -7.79 14.62 21.77
C ARG A 110 -6.32 14.78 22.13
N ALA A 111 -5.53 13.73 21.99
CA ALA A 111 -4.08 13.80 22.18
C ALA A 111 -3.41 14.74 21.17
N GLY A 112 -3.84 14.71 19.90
CA GLY A 112 -3.34 15.65 18.89
C GLY A 112 -3.65 17.11 19.21
N GLU A 113 -4.87 17.39 19.68
CA GLU A 113 -5.29 18.72 20.12
C GLU A 113 -4.50 19.17 21.36
N ALA A 114 -4.36 18.29 22.36
CA ALA A 114 -3.56 18.56 23.56
C ALA A 114 -2.09 18.83 23.22
N TRP A 115 -1.46 17.99 22.38
CA TRP A 115 -0.09 18.21 21.92
C TRP A 115 0.05 19.52 21.17
N LYS A 116 -0.92 19.90 20.32
CA LYS A 116 -0.87 21.19 19.62
C LYS A 116 -0.94 22.38 20.58
N GLY A 117 -1.72 22.26 21.66
CA GLY A 117 -1.86 23.28 22.70
C GLY A 117 -0.67 23.37 23.69
N MET A 118 0.15 22.32 23.81
CA MET A 118 1.31 22.31 24.71
C MET A 118 2.40 23.29 24.25
N SER A 119 3.04 23.94 25.24
CA SER A 119 4.18 24.82 25.03
C SER A 119 5.46 24.04 24.63
N ALA A 120 6.46 24.76 24.11
CA ALA A 120 7.75 24.16 23.78
C ALA A 120 8.44 23.55 25.01
N ALA A 121 8.29 24.16 26.19
CA ALA A 121 8.84 23.65 27.45
C ALA A 121 8.19 22.32 27.86
N GLU A 122 6.88 22.15 27.66
CA GLU A 122 6.18 20.91 27.97
C GLU A 122 6.47 19.79 26.95
N LYS A 123 6.78 20.15 25.70
CA LYS A 123 7.20 19.22 24.65
C LYS A 123 8.65 18.78 24.77
N ALA A 124 9.51 19.68 25.27
CA ALA A 124 10.94 19.46 25.42
C ALA A 124 11.34 18.12 26.05
N PRO A 125 10.76 17.66 27.18
CA PRO A 125 11.14 16.37 27.76
C PRO A 125 10.82 15.18 26.85
N TYR A 126 9.73 15.25 26.06
CA TYR A 126 9.37 14.19 25.13
C TYR A 126 10.26 14.21 23.88
N GLU A 127 10.56 15.40 23.35
CA GLU A 127 11.44 15.56 22.20
C GLU A 127 12.88 15.16 22.55
N GLN A 128 13.40 15.58 23.70
CA GLN A 128 14.73 15.22 24.18
C GLN A 128 14.90 13.71 24.40
N LYS A 129 13.86 13.00 24.86
CA LYS A 129 13.87 11.53 24.94
C LYS A 129 14.01 10.88 23.55
N ALA A 130 13.40 11.45 22.52
CA ALA A 130 13.43 10.91 21.17
C ALA A 130 14.72 11.21 20.39
N VAL A 131 15.45 12.28 20.74
CA VAL A 131 16.72 12.67 20.06
C VAL A 131 17.76 11.53 20.06
N PRO A 132 18.20 10.96 21.20
CA PRO A 132 19.24 9.95 21.20
C PRO A 132 18.83 8.67 20.48
N GLU A 133 17.55 8.29 20.55
CA GLU A 133 17.02 7.14 19.81
C GLU A 133 17.04 7.40 18.30
N MET A 134 16.70 8.62 17.88
CA MET A 134 16.72 9.03 16.48
C MET A 134 18.14 9.07 15.91
N GLU A 135 19.13 9.54 16.67
CA GLU A 135 20.54 9.53 16.24
C GLU A 135 21.07 8.09 16.08
N LYS A 136 20.81 7.21 17.05
CA LYS A 136 21.15 5.77 16.93
C LYS A 136 20.50 5.13 15.71
N TYR A 137 19.24 5.48 15.43
CA TYR A 137 18.55 5.00 14.24
C TYR A 137 19.16 5.52 12.94
N LYS A 138 19.57 6.80 12.88
CA LYS A 138 20.25 7.36 11.70
C LYS A 138 21.56 6.64 11.41
N GLU A 139 22.37 6.38 12.44
CA GLU A 139 23.61 5.62 12.33
C GLU A 139 23.35 4.18 11.86
N ALA A 140 22.42 3.47 12.50
CA ALA A 140 22.04 2.11 12.12
C ALA A 140 21.50 2.04 10.68
N MET A 141 20.71 3.03 10.26
CA MET A 141 20.20 3.13 8.89
C MET A 141 21.29 3.41 7.87
N LYS A 142 22.29 4.21 8.23
CA LYS A 142 23.46 4.47 7.36
C LYS A 142 24.24 3.17 7.17
N ALA A 143 24.58 2.48 8.25
CA ALA A 143 25.27 1.18 8.19
C ALA A 143 24.46 0.14 7.40
N TYR A 144 23.15 0.06 7.60
CA TYR A 144 22.26 -0.83 6.86
C TYR A 144 22.27 -0.54 5.34
N LYS A 145 22.26 0.73 4.94
CA LYS A 145 22.35 1.11 3.53
C LYS A 145 23.72 0.80 2.92
N GLU A 146 24.79 1.10 3.65
CA GLU A 146 26.17 0.86 3.20
C GLU A 146 26.50 -0.63 3.10
N SER A 147 25.90 -1.47 3.96
CA SER A 147 26.08 -2.93 3.93
C SER A 147 25.49 -3.63 2.69
N GLY A 148 24.73 -2.91 1.85
CA GLY A 148 24.08 -3.50 0.67
C GLY A 148 22.87 -4.40 0.98
N LYS A 149 22.55 -4.63 2.27
CA LYS A 149 21.40 -5.43 2.73
C LYS A 149 20.09 -4.97 2.11
N GLU A 150 19.88 -3.66 1.99
CA GLU A 150 18.69 -3.10 1.35
C GLU A 150 18.53 -3.57 -0.11
N ASN A 151 19.64 -3.63 -0.86
CA ASN A 151 19.62 -4.05 -2.25
C ASN A 151 19.47 -5.58 -2.36
N ALA A 152 20.12 -6.34 -1.48
CA ALA A 152 19.97 -7.79 -1.40
C ALA A 152 18.52 -8.20 -1.07
N TRP A 153 17.89 -7.54 -0.11
CA TRP A 153 16.47 -7.75 0.20
C TRP A 153 15.58 -7.36 -0.98
N LYS A 154 15.78 -6.19 -1.59
CA LYS A 154 15.02 -5.78 -2.79
C LYS A 154 15.16 -6.78 -3.93
N ALA A 155 16.35 -7.34 -4.15
CA ALA A 155 16.56 -8.39 -5.14
C ALA A 155 15.79 -9.67 -4.77
N LYS A 156 15.88 -10.13 -3.51
CA LYS A 156 15.17 -11.31 -3.01
C LYS A 156 13.65 -11.20 -3.14
N VAL A 157 13.07 -10.02 -2.89
CA VAL A 157 11.61 -9.80 -2.95
C VAL A 157 11.12 -9.28 -4.30
N GLY A 158 12.00 -9.15 -5.30
CA GLY A 158 11.62 -8.67 -6.64
C GLY A 158 11.29 -7.17 -6.71
N LEU A 159 11.74 -6.37 -5.74
CA LEU A 159 11.64 -4.91 -5.71
C LEU A 159 12.87 -4.22 -6.35
N SER A 160 13.89 -4.97 -6.75
CA SER A 160 15.04 -4.40 -7.44
C SER A 160 14.58 -3.78 -8.75
N LYS A 161 14.81 -2.47 -8.90
CA LYS A 161 14.54 -1.80 -10.17
C LYS A 161 15.41 -2.45 -11.23
N ASN A 162 14.79 -3.10 -12.20
CA ASN A 162 15.44 -3.34 -13.47
C ASN A 162 15.72 -1.95 -14.09
N GLN A 163 16.93 -1.42 -13.92
CA GLN A 163 17.40 -0.27 -14.70
C GLN A 163 18.26 -0.79 -15.83
N PRO A 164 17.90 -0.52 -17.10
CA PRO A 164 18.81 0.21 -17.94
C PRO A 164 18.61 1.70 -17.64
N ALA A 165 19.66 2.32 -17.11
CA ALA A 165 19.81 3.76 -17.19
C ALA A 165 19.76 4.12 -18.69
N LYS A 166 18.67 4.75 -19.15
CA LYS A 166 18.79 5.59 -20.33
C LYS A 166 19.60 6.80 -19.87
N ALA A 167 20.87 6.81 -20.23
CA ALA A 167 21.64 8.03 -20.41
C ALA A 167 20.74 9.02 -21.15
N ARG A 168 20.31 10.07 -20.45
CA ARG A 168 19.87 11.29 -21.10
C ARG A 168 21.14 12.10 -21.21
N ASP A 169 21.75 11.98 -22.38
CA ASP A 169 22.88 12.81 -22.78
C ASP A 169 22.51 14.27 -22.57
N ASP A 170 23.38 14.93 -21.81
CA ASP A 170 23.47 16.37 -21.67
C ASP A 170 23.96 16.91 -23.02
N ALA A 171 23.07 17.50 -23.81
CA ALA A 171 23.45 18.30 -24.97
C ALA A 171 22.35 19.31 -25.31
N GLY A 172 22.65 20.60 -25.10
CA GLY A 172 22.04 21.69 -25.87
C GLY A 172 21.02 22.52 -25.12
N LYS A 173 21.49 23.39 -24.22
CA LYS A 173 20.87 24.71 -24.06
C LYS A 173 20.89 25.40 -25.43
N GLY A 174 19.70 25.70 -25.95
CA GLY A 174 19.49 26.41 -27.20
C GLY A 174 18.31 27.36 -27.05
N GLU A 175 18.65 28.52 -26.52
CA GLU A 175 17.94 29.80 -26.55
C GLU A 175 17.10 30.00 -27.82
N LYS A 176 15.85 30.47 -27.67
CA LYS A 176 15.08 31.05 -28.77
C LYS A 176 14.04 32.06 -28.24
N PRO A 177 13.65 33.01 -29.11
CA PRO A 177 13.67 34.46 -28.85
C PRO A 177 12.41 35.02 -28.21
#